data_AF-A0A848Y0A7-F1
#
_entry.id   AF-A0A848Y0A7-F1
#
_cell.length_a   1.000
_cell.length_b   1.000
_cell.length_c   1.000
_cell.angle_alpha   90.00
_cell.angle_beta   90.00
_cell.angle_gamma   90.00
#
_symmetry.space_group_name_H-M   'P 1'
#
loop_
_entity.id
_entity.type
_entity.pdbx_description
1 polymer ?
#
loop_
_entity_poly.entity_id
_entity_poly.type
_entity_poly.pdbx_seq_one_letter_code
_entity_poly.pdbx_strand_id
1 'polypeptide(L)'
;MIRSGIERRRFGRATQVLGLAAVAPCVGQRPVWEARTETIPSGLRYQILDAGGPLSFRDLFGRLETDADFAKWYAGTLSEAAPRAFFWEHPPLTAHNFDDAAEFVLIESSSLAQLQPDPQPFEDQFARHPDNDVIVFPNLGGDALLVVPTPVARHEAYPHLAAFLRGAPKRQVRALWKAAAQAVHETLGVEPRWLSTAGLGVSWLHLRLDTRPKYYRFAPYKASAYQAASARRRVPIAPWYRDGVAKPTGGCNEEGPVDARRSRPVPVGGSGRGRSR
;
A
#
# COMPACT_ATOMS: atom_id res chain seq x y z
N MET A 1 1.44 88.70 20.24
CA MET A 1 2.73 87.99 20.10
C MET A 1 2.43 86.67 19.38
N ILE A 2 2.50 86.60 18.05
CA ILE A 2 3.70 86.39 17.19
C ILE A 2 4.32 84.98 17.36
N ARG A 3 4.14 84.18 16.27
CA ARG A 3 4.98 83.07 15.74
C ARG A 3 5.00 81.76 16.57
N SER A 4 5.11 80.55 16.01
CA SER A 4 5.49 80.03 14.68
C SER A 4 5.27 78.51 14.68
N GLY A 5 5.17 77.86 13.52
CA GLY A 5 5.72 76.49 13.38
C GLY A 5 4.84 75.47 12.67
N ILE A 6 5.02 75.38 11.35
CA ILE A 6 4.56 74.30 10.48
C ILE A 6 5.51 73.10 10.62
N GLU A 7 4.99 71.87 10.73
CA GLU A 7 5.56 70.74 9.98
C GLU A 7 4.51 69.65 9.73
N ARG A 8 4.35 69.30 8.44
CA ARG A 8 3.55 68.16 7.97
C ARG A 8 4.47 66.93 7.94
N ARG A 9 4.00 65.76 8.37
CA ARG A 9 4.39 64.47 7.76
C ARG A 9 3.16 63.57 7.62
N ARG A 10 3.08 62.99 6.42
CA ARG A 10 2.05 62.07 5.90
C ARG A 10 2.39 60.61 6.26
N PHE A 11 1.39 59.76 6.03
CA PHE A 11 1.41 58.29 5.86
C PHE A 11 1.36 57.48 7.17
N GLY A 12 0.53 56.44 7.31
CA GLY A 12 -0.21 55.65 6.32
C GLY A 12 -1.57 55.18 6.83
N ARG A 13 -2.46 54.90 5.86
CA ARG A 13 -3.72 54.19 6.07
C ARG A 13 -3.40 52.78 6.60
N ALA A 14 -3.87 52.47 7.80
CA ALA A 14 -3.99 51.09 8.24
C ALA A 14 -5.19 50.48 7.53
N THR A 15 -4.92 49.68 6.50
CA THR A 15 -5.88 48.79 5.86
C THR A 15 -6.34 47.79 6.91
N GLN A 16 -7.60 47.88 7.36
CA GLN A 16 -8.25 46.81 8.12
C GLN A 16 -8.26 45.56 7.23
N VAL A 17 -7.38 44.62 7.54
CA VAL A 17 -7.44 43.27 6.98
C VAL A 17 -8.63 42.59 7.65
N LEU A 18 -9.67 42.33 6.86
CA LEU A 18 -10.75 41.41 7.19
C LEU A 18 -10.12 40.10 7.66
N GLY A 19 -10.20 39.84 8.96
CA GLY A 19 -9.88 38.52 9.49
C GLY A 19 -10.82 37.50 8.87
N LEU A 20 -10.27 36.56 8.11
CA LEU A 20 -10.95 35.29 7.91
C LEU A 20 -11.13 34.67 9.30
N ALA A 21 -12.33 34.76 9.83
CA ALA A 21 -12.75 33.88 10.90
C ALA A 21 -12.55 32.45 10.38
N ALA A 22 -11.62 31.71 11.01
CA ALA A 22 -11.54 30.28 10.83
C ALA A 22 -12.92 29.72 11.17
N VAL A 23 -13.61 29.19 10.17
CA VAL A 23 -14.84 28.43 10.38
C VAL A 23 -14.44 27.22 11.22
N ALA A 24 -14.82 27.22 12.49
CA ALA A 24 -14.69 26.04 13.33
C ALA A 24 -15.43 24.90 12.62
N PRO A 25 -14.79 23.73 12.41
CA PRO A 25 -15.45 22.62 11.75
C PRO A 25 -16.69 22.25 12.58
N CYS A 26 -17.84 22.21 11.90
CA CYS A 26 -19.08 21.76 12.51
C CYS A 26 -18.86 20.37 13.13
N VAL A 27 -18.99 20.30 14.45
CA VAL A 27 -19.12 19.04 15.19
C VAL A 27 -20.37 18.35 14.65
N GLY A 28 -20.23 17.23 13.94
CA GLY A 28 -21.39 16.37 13.68
C GLY A 28 -21.42 15.46 12.46
N GLN A 29 -20.47 15.51 11.51
CA GLN A 29 -20.38 14.48 10.49
C GLN A 29 -19.36 13.43 10.90
N ARG A 30 -19.83 12.20 11.18
CA ARG A 30 -18.94 11.05 11.31
C ARG A 30 -18.11 10.96 10.03
N PRO A 31 -16.79 10.76 10.11
CA PRO A 31 -15.99 10.55 8.92
C PRO A 31 -16.56 9.37 8.14
N VAL A 32 -16.80 9.59 6.85
CA VAL A 32 -17.32 8.56 5.94
C VAL A 32 -16.10 7.92 5.29
N TRP A 33 -15.50 6.97 6.01
CA TRP A 33 -14.42 6.16 5.46
C TRP A 33 -15.00 5.09 4.54
N GLU A 34 -14.45 5.00 3.34
CA GLU A 34 -14.87 4.03 2.33
C GLU A 34 -13.63 3.26 1.84
N ALA A 35 -13.82 1.97 1.59
CA ALA A 35 -12.82 1.11 1.01
C ALA A 35 -13.32 0.67 -0.37
N ARG A 36 -12.83 1.32 -1.42
CA ARG A 36 -13.17 0.94 -2.80
C ARG A 36 -12.35 -0.27 -3.20
N THR A 37 -13.03 -1.29 -3.72
CA THR A 37 -12.42 -2.55 -4.11
C THR A 37 -12.44 -2.74 -5.62
N GLU A 38 -11.32 -3.18 -6.17
CA GLU A 38 -11.19 -3.65 -7.54
C GLU A 38 -10.74 -5.13 -7.50
N THR A 39 -11.37 -5.99 -8.30
CA THR A 39 -10.91 -7.38 -8.44
C THR A 39 -9.66 -7.42 -9.31
N ILE A 40 -8.63 -8.12 -8.83
CA ILE A 40 -7.41 -8.39 -9.58
C ILE A 40 -7.24 -9.92 -9.71
N PRO A 41 -6.43 -10.43 -10.66
CA PRO A 41 -6.36 -11.87 -10.93
C PRO A 41 -6.05 -12.76 -9.71
N SER A 42 -5.34 -12.22 -8.72
CA SER A 42 -4.91 -12.95 -7.52
C SER A 42 -5.56 -12.46 -6.23
N GLY A 43 -6.61 -11.65 -6.29
CA GLY A 43 -7.31 -11.15 -5.10
C GLY A 43 -8.00 -9.81 -5.30
N LEU A 44 -7.83 -8.90 -4.35
CA LEU A 44 -8.52 -7.61 -4.32
C LEU A 44 -7.52 -6.46 -4.16
N ARG A 45 -7.67 -5.40 -4.93
CA ARG A 45 -7.02 -4.11 -4.69
C ARG A 45 -7.98 -3.18 -3.95
N TYR A 46 -7.45 -2.45 -2.98
CA TYR A 46 -8.18 -1.48 -2.18
C TYR A 46 -7.61 -0.09 -2.40
N GLN A 47 -8.51 0.88 -2.53
CA GLN A 47 -8.22 2.29 -2.34
C GLN A 47 -9.03 2.78 -1.14
N ILE A 48 -8.40 3.55 -0.25
CA ILE A 48 -9.03 4.07 0.95
C ILE A 48 -9.43 5.52 0.74
N LEU A 49 -10.66 5.87 1.11
CA LEU A 49 -11.22 7.19 0.93
C LEU A 49 -11.71 7.77 2.26
N ASP A 50 -11.66 9.09 2.35
CA ASP A 50 -12.31 9.89 3.39
C ASP A 50 -13.15 10.97 2.73
N ALA A 51 -14.43 11.03 3.09
CA ALA A 51 -15.41 11.93 2.51
C ALA A 51 -15.45 11.89 0.96
N GLY A 52 -15.24 10.71 0.37
CA GLY A 52 -15.28 10.47 -1.07
C GLY A 52 -14.00 10.79 -1.86
N GLY A 53 -12.95 11.31 -1.20
CA GLY A 53 -11.63 11.52 -1.79
C GLY A 53 -10.60 10.49 -1.31
N PRO A 54 -9.60 10.08 -2.12
CA PRO A 54 -8.59 9.14 -1.69
C PRO A 54 -7.72 9.72 -0.57
N LEU A 55 -7.49 8.94 0.50
CA LEU A 55 -6.49 9.27 1.51
C LEU A 55 -5.10 9.11 0.92
N SER A 56 -4.14 9.91 1.40
CA SER A 56 -2.72 9.67 1.12
C SER A 56 -2.18 8.53 1.99
N PHE A 57 -1.01 7.96 1.65
CA PHE A 57 -0.34 7.03 2.57
C PHE A 57 -0.01 7.69 3.91
N ARG A 58 0.38 8.97 3.90
CA ARG A 58 0.61 9.76 5.11
C ARG A 58 -0.62 9.79 5.99
N ASP A 59 -1.78 10.11 5.43
CA ASP A 59 -3.03 10.18 6.20
C ASP A 59 -3.48 8.79 6.66
N LEU A 60 -3.33 7.76 5.81
CA LEU A 60 -3.64 6.38 6.18
C LEU A 60 -2.86 5.96 7.42
N PHE A 61 -1.52 6.05 7.40
CA PHE A 61 -0.69 5.62 8.52
C PHE A 61 -0.84 6.55 9.73
N GLY A 62 -0.97 7.86 9.53
CA GLY A 62 -1.24 8.80 10.62
C GLY A 62 -2.54 8.50 11.36
N ARG A 63 -3.60 8.09 10.65
CA ARG A 63 -4.87 7.67 11.26
C ARG A 63 -4.78 6.29 11.91
N LEU A 64 -4.09 5.32 11.30
CA LEU A 64 -3.82 4.02 11.95
C LEU A 64 -3.06 4.18 13.27
N GLU A 65 -2.19 5.19 13.38
CA GLU A 65 -1.47 5.49 14.61
C GLU A 65 -2.34 6.15 15.69
N THR A 66 -3.14 7.16 15.31
CA THR A 66 -3.74 8.10 16.26
C THR A 66 -5.26 7.98 16.41
N ASP A 67 -5.98 7.51 15.40
CA ASP A 67 -7.43 7.46 15.34
C ASP A 67 -7.95 6.04 15.62
N ALA A 68 -8.50 5.85 16.82
CA ALA A 68 -9.01 4.55 17.28
C ALA A 68 -10.19 4.05 16.45
N ASP A 69 -11.05 4.96 16.00
CA ASP A 69 -12.24 4.61 15.23
C ASP A 69 -11.86 4.25 13.80
N PHE A 70 -10.88 4.96 13.23
CA PHE A 70 -10.31 4.60 11.92
C PHE A 70 -9.64 3.23 11.96
N ALA A 71 -8.78 2.97 12.96
CA ALA A 71 -8.10 1.69 13.10
C ALA A 71 -9.11 0.53 13.27
N LYS A 72 -10.21 0.77 14.01
CA LYS A 72 -11.30 -0.19 14.15
C LYS A 72 -12.02 -0.43 12.83
N TRP A 73 -12.36 0.64 12.09
CA TRP A 73 -12.99 0.55 10.78
C TRP A 73 -12.10 -0.22 9.79
N TYR A 74 -10.83 0.15 9.69
CA TYR A 74 -9.85 -0.46 8.80
C TYR A 74 -9.68 -1.97 9.10
N ALA A 75 -9.56 -2.33 10.39
CA ALA A 75 -9.55 -3.73 10.81
C ALA A 75 -10.83 -4.47 10.42
N GLY A 76 -11.99 -3.82 10.55
CA GLY A 76 -13.30 -4.33 10.13
C GLY A 76 -13.32 -4.67 8.65
N THR A 77 -12.99 -3.69 7.80
CA THR A 77 -12.89 -3.83 6.33
C THR A 77 -12.04 -5.04 5.93
N LEU A 78 -10.86 -5.20 6.54
CA LEU A 78 -9.97 -6.31 6.24
C LEU A 78 -10.47 -7.65 6.78
N SER A 79 -11.11 -7.66 7.95
CA SER A 79 -11.64 -8.89 8.56
C SER A 79 -12.84 -9.46 7.80
N GLU A 80 -13.63 -8.58 7.18
CA GLU A 80 -14.83 -8.89 6.39
C GLU A 80 -14.51 -9.17 4.91
N ALA A 81 -13.26 -8.96 4.47
CA ALA A 81 -12.84 -9.27 3.12
C ALA A 81 -13.12 -10.74 2.77
N ALA A 82 -13.57 -10.98 1.52
CA ALA A 82 -13.99 -12.29 1.05
C ALA A 82 -12.93 -13.42 1.20
N PRO A 83 -11.62 -13.19 0.95
CA PRO A 83 -10.62 -14.24 1.13
C PRO A 83 -10.52 -14.70 2.59
N ARG A 84 -10.49 -16.02 2.80
CA ARG A 84 -10.37 -16.61 4.15
C ARG A 84 -9.03 -16.29 4.79
N ALA A 85 -7.96 -16.30 4.01
CA ALA A 85 -6.63 -15.82 4.40
C ALA A 85 -5.99 -15.13 3.20
N PHE A 86 -5.13 -14.15 3.48
CA PHE A 86 -4.54 -13.30 2.46
C PHE A 86 -3.18 -12.76 2.89
N PHE A 87 -2.33 -12.47 1.91
CA PHE A 87 -1.22 -11.55 2.07
C PHE A 87 -1.75 -10.13 1.90
N TRP A 88 -1.45 -9.25 2.85
CA TRP A 88 -1.66 -7.82 2.75
C TRP A 88 -0.36 -7.17 2.27
N GLU A 89 -0.40 -6.48 1.13
CA GLU A 89 0.79 -5.89 0.50
C GLU A 89 0.49 -4.43 0.12
N HIS A 90 1.32 -3.51 0.59
CA HIS A 90 1.36 -2.13 0.10
C HIS A 90 2.35 -2.00 -1.06
N PRO A 91 2.19 -1.01 -1.95
CA PRO A 91 3.25 -0.66 -2.88
C PRO A 91 4.56 -0.24 -2.18
N PRO A 92 5.70 -0.15 -2.90
CA PRO A 92 6.92 0.40 -2.32
C PRO A 92 6.68 1.81 -1.79
N LEU A 93 6.93 2.02 -0.51
CA LEU A 93 6.78 3.30 0.18
C LEU A 93 8.11 4.03 0.23
N THR A 94 8.09 5.31 -0.11
CA THR A 94 9.24 6.23 -0.07
C THR A 94 8.76 7.57 0.46
N ALA A 95 9.67 8.42 0.91
CA ALA A 95 9.35 9.79 1.30
C ALA A 95 8.72 10.58 0.14
N HIS A 96 9.03 10.25 -1.12
CA HIS A 96 8.52 10.94 -2.30
C HIS A 96 7.06 10.62 -2.62
N ASN A 97 6.63 9.39 -2.36
CA ASN A 97 5.29 8.92 -2.70
C ASN A 97 4.34 8.76 -1.51
N PHE A 98 4.76 9.24 -0.34
CA PHE A 98 3.97 9.10 0.87
C PHE A 98 2.71 9.98 0.86
N ASP A 99 2.70 11.03 0.04
CA ASP A 99 1.54 11.88 -0.19
C ASP A 99 0.67 11.41 -1.38
N ASP A 100 1.06 10.32 -2.07
CA ASP A 100 0.24 9.68 -3.11
C ASP A 100 -0.97 8.97 -2.48
N ALA A 101 -2.00 8.76 -3.30
CA ALA A 101 -3.21 8.03 -2.91
C ALA A 101 -2.88 6.62 -2.39
N ALA A 102 -3.36 6.33 -1.17
CA ALA A 102 -3.16 5.08 -0.50
C ALA A 102 -3.91 3.94 -1.18
N GLU A 103 -3.14 2.91 -1.55
CA GLU A 103 -3.66 1.64 -2.01
C GLU A 103 -2.92 0.47 -1.36
N PHE A 104 -3.56 -0.69 -1.36
CA PHE A 104 -2.96 -1.97 -1.02
C PHE A 104 -3.70 -3.10 -1.75
N VAL A 105 -3.12 -4.29 -1.71
CA VAL A 105 -3.77 -5.49 -2.22
C VAL A 105 -3.90 -6.54 -1.13
N LEU A 106 -4.98 -7.31 -1.20
CA LEU A 106 -5.15 -8.57 -0.50
C LEU A 106 -5.01 -9.70 -1.51
N ILE A 107 -3.94 -10.48 -1.40
CA ILE A 107 -3.68 -11.62 -2.28
C ILE A 107 -4.14 -12.88 -1.57
N GLU A 108 -5.16 -13.54 -2.12
CA GLU A 108 -5.73 -14.74 -1.51
C GLU A 108 -4.69 -15.87 -1.38
N SER A 109 -4.73 -16.60 -0.27
CA SER A 109 -3.89 -17.78 -0.08
C SER A 109 -4.62 -18.89 0.68
N SER A 110 -4.91 -19.98 -0.02
CA SER A 110 -5.42 -21.21 0.59
C SER A 110 -4.39 -21.85 1.52
N SER A 111 -3.09 -21.76 1.19
CA SER A 111 -2.01 -22.27 2.04
C SER A 111 -1.94 -21.55 3.39
N LEU A 112 -2.07 -20.21 3.42
CA LEU A 112 -2.14 -19.48 4.69
C LEU A 112 -3.32 -19.94 5.55
N ALA A 113 -4.48 -20.20 4.94
CA ALA A 113 -5.70 -20.60 5.66
C ALA A 113 -5.59 -21.96 6.37
N GLN A 114 -4.56 -22.76 6.06
CA GLN A 114 -4.32 -24.08 6.65
C GLN A 114 -3.24 -24.06 7.74
N LEU A 115 -2.54 -22.94 7.92
CA LEU A 115 -1.44 -22.86 8.88
C LEU A 115 -1.93 -23.04 10.31
N GLN A 116 -1.15 -23.82 11.07
CA GLN A 116 -1.27 -23.90 12.51
C GLN A 116 -0.32 -22.88 13.14
N PRO A 117 -0.76 -22.16 14.20
CA PRO A 117 0.08 -21.15 14.83
C PRO A 117 1.32 -21.77 15.47
N ASP A 118 2.49 -21.20 15.18
CA ASP A 118 3.77 -21.61 15.76
C ASP A 118 4.51 -20.41 16.38
N PRO A 119 4.51 -20.27 17.72
CA PRO A 119 5.20 -19.16 18.39
C PRO A 119 6.72 -19.36 18.49
N GLN A 120 7.25 -20.57 18.27
CA GLN A 120 8.65 -20.90 18.55
C GLN A 120 9.65 -19.95 17.87
N PRO A 121 9.46 -19.52 16.62
CA PRO A 121 10.40 -18.60 15.96
C PRO A 121 10.57 -17.23 16.65
N PHE A 122 9.65 -16.86 17.54
CA PHE A 122 9.64 -15.59 18.25
C PHE A 122 9.63 -15.75 19.79
N GLU A 123 9.75 -16.97 20.32
CA GLU A 123 9.63 -17.26 21.76
C GLU A 123 10.57 -16.43 22.63
N ASP A 124 11.82 -16.32 22.19
CA ASP A 124 12.87 -15.52 22.79
C ASP A 124 12.51 -14.04 22.88
N GLN A 125 11.86 -13.51 21.83
CA GLN A 125 11.44 -12.11 21.81
C GLN A 125 10.24 -11.90 22.73
N PHE A 126 9.30 -12.84 22.77
CA PHE A 126 8.17 -12.77 23.70
C PHE A 126 8.64 -12.80 25.16
N ALA A 127 9.62 -13.65 25.49
CA ALA A 127 10.19 -13.73 26.82
C ALA A 127 10.89 -12.42 27.27
N ARG A 128 11.51 -11.68 26.34
CA ARG A 128 12.15 -10.38 26.61
C ARG A 128 11.15 -9.23 26.77
N HIS A 129 9.93 -9.40 26.29
CA HIS A 129 8.90 -8.35 26.22
C HIS A 129 7.53 -8.85 26.72
N PRO A 130 7.44 -9.36 27.98
CA PRO A 130 6.24 -10.03 28.48
C PRO A 130 5.03 -9.10 28.63
N ASP A 131 5.26 -7.79 28.81
CA ASP A 131 4.20 -6.79 29.05
C ASP A 131 3.77 -6.05 27.77
N ASN A 132 4.34 -6.41 26.61
CA ASN A 132 4.04 -5.76 25.35
C ASN A 132 2.95 -6.52 24.60
N ASP A 133 1.89 -5.83 24.14
CA ASP A 133 0.88 -6.40 23.24
C ASP A 133 1.44 -6.67 21.83
N VAL A 134 2.43 -5.87 21.41
CA VAL A 134 3.12 -5.96 20.10
C VAL A 134 4.58 -5.56 20.30
N ILE A 135 5.47 -6.27 19.62
CA ILE A 135 6.91 -6.03 19.63
C ILE A 135 7.42 -5.67 18.24
N VAL A 136 8.45 -4.83 18.18
CA VAL A 136 9.07 -4.36 16.94
C VAL A 136 10.57 -4.57 17.02
N PHE A 137 11.15 -5.30 16.08
CA PHE A 137 12.57 -5.65 16.09
C PHE A 137 13.08 -6.02 14.68
N PRO A 138 14.38 -5.83 14.37
CA PRO A 138 14.95 -6.27 13.10
C PRO A 138 14.94 -7.80 12.99
N ASN A 139 14.73 -8.33 11.78
CA ASN A 139 14.88 -9.77 11.56
C ASN A 139 16.35 -10.22 11.67
N LEU A 140 16.57 -11.54 11.72
CA LEU A 140 17.92 -12.13 11.85
C LEU A 140 18.91 -11.67 10.77
N GLY A 141 18.42 -11.42 9.55
CA GLY A 141 19.24 -10.94 8.44
C GLY A 141 19.51 -9.43 8.44
N GLY A 142 18.84 -8.67 9.31
CA GLY A 142 18.94 -7.21 9.37
C GLY A 142 18.37 -6.47 8.16
N ASP A 143 17.66 -7.17 7.26
CA ASP A 143 17.14 -6.62 6.00
C ASP A 143 15.64 -6.28 6.06
N ALA A 144 14.99 -6.53 7.19
CA ALA A 144 13.61 -6.18 7.46
C ALA A 144 13.38 -5.77 8.92
N LEU A 145 12.46 -4.81 9.14
CA LEU A 145 11.88 -4.54 10.45
C LEU A 145 10.59 -5.37 10.59
N LEU A 146 10.46 -6.10 11.69
CA LEU A 146 9.30 -6.94 11.98
C LEU A 146 8.42 -6.29 13.03
N VAL A 147 7.10 -6.32 12.81
CA VAL A 147 6.08 -5.94 13.78
C VAL A 147 5.24 -7.17 14.10
N VAL A 148 5.31 -7.66 15.33
CA VAL A 148 4.83 -8.99 15.72
C VAL A 148 3.93 -8.87 16.97
N PRO A 149 2.65 -9.30 16.91
CA PRO A 149 1.82 -9.37 18.11
C PRO A 149 2.26 -10.52 19.02
N THR A 150 2.23 -10.28 20.33
CA THR A 150 2.61 -11.26 21.36
C THR A 150 1.42 -12.20 21.71
N PRO A 151 1.67 -13.37 22.33
CA PRO A 151 0.64 -14.38 22.61
C PRO A 151 -0.27 -14.01 23.80
N VAL A 152 -1.07 -12.95 23.69
CA VAL A 152 -2.01 -12.48 24.76
C VAL A 152 -3.42 -13.07 24.64
N ALA A 153 -3.67 -13.88 23.62
CA ALA A 153 -4.93 -14.59 23.37
C ALA A 153 -4.63 -16.02 22.89
N ARG A 154 -5.69 -16.77 22.54
CA ARG A 154 -5.50 -18.13 22.05
C ARG A 154 -4.70 -18.14 20.74
N HIS A 155 -3.79 -19.11 20.60
CA HIS A 155 -2.83 -19.16 19.51
C HIS A 155 -3.49 -19.18 18.11
N GLU A 156 -4.71 -19.69 17.98
CA GLU A 156 -5.45 -19.75 16.71
C GLU A 156 -5.74 -18.35 16.11
N ALA A 157 -5.61 -17.28 16.89
CA ALA A 157 -5.67 -15.91 16.39
C ALA A 157 -4.39 -15.47 15.66
N TYR A 158 -3.26 -16.14 15.83
CA TYR A 158 -1.96 -15.64 15.37
C TYR A 158 -1.38 -16.24 14.08
N PRO A 159 -1.95 -17.22 13.35
CA PRO A 159 -1.24 -17.83 12.21
C PRO A 159 -1.02 -16.86 11.03
N HIS A 160 -1.91 -15.87 10.86
CA HIS A 160 -1.84 -14.86 9.80
C HIS A 160 -2.79 -13.68 10.09
N LEU A 161 -2.71 -12.61 9.28
CA LEU A 161 -3.44 -11.36 9.53
C LEU A 161 -4.96 -11.54 9.60
N ALA A 162 -5.55 -12.27 8.66
CA ALA A 162 -7.01 -12.48 8.66
C ALA A 162 -7.53 -13.19 9.93
N ALA A 163 -6.80 -14.18 10.46
CA ALA A 163 -7.15 -14.85 11.72
C ALA A 163 -7.02 -13.88 12.90
N PHE A 164 -5.97 -13.07 12.90
CA PHE A 164 -5.70 -12.08 13.93
C PHE A 164 -6.78 -11.01 14.02
N LEU A 165 -7.18 -10.42 12.89
CA LEU A 165 -8.23 -9.39 12.87
C LEU A 165 -9.60 -9.93 13.34
N ARG A 166 -9.88 -11.21 13.08
CA ARG A 166 -11.13 -11.87 13.45
C ARG A 166 -11.12 -12.40 14.90
N GLY A 167 -9.98 -12.87 15.41
CA GLY A 167 -9.88 -13.60 16.68
C GLY A 167 -9.17 -12.87 17.82
N ALA A 168 -8.30 -11.90 17.54
CA ALA A 168 -7.50 -11.24 18.57
C ALA A 168 -8.28 -10.14 19.32
N PRO A 169 -7.88 -9.80 20.57
CA PRO A 169 -8.44 -8.68 21.30
C PRO A 169 -8.32 -7.37 20.52
N LYS A 170 -9.40 -6.57 20.47
CA LYS A 170 -9.43 -5.33 19.69
C LYS A 170 -8.36 -4.31 20.14
N ARG A 171 -7.98 -4.32 21.42
CA ARG A 171 -6.85 -3.51 21.93
C ARG A 171 -5.53 -3.90 21.26
N GLN A 172 -5.29 -5.19 21.05
CA GLN A 172 -4.06 -5.70 20.45
C GLN A 172 -4.04 -5.43 18.95
N VAL A 173 -5.19 -5.56 18.29
CA VAL A 173 -5.34 -5.16 16.88
C VAL A 173 -5.01 -3.68 16.68
N ARG A 174 -5.50 -2.80 17.56
CA ARG A 174 -5.14 -1.38 17.55
C ARG A 174 -3.64 -1.17 17.80
N ALA A 175 -3.06 -1.88 18.78
CA ALA A 175 -1.63 -1.80 19.05
C ALA A 175 -0.79 -2.24 17.84
N LEU A 176 -1.24 -3.25 17.07
CA LEU A 176 -0.57 -3.70 15.86
C LEU A 176 -0.56 -2.61 14.80
N TRP A 177 -1.71 -1.98 14.54
CA TRP A 177 -1.79 -0.90 13.56
C TRP A 177 -0.96 0.32 13.95
N LYS A 178 -0.98 0.67 15.25
CA LYS A 178 -0.14 1.74 15.77
C LYS A 178 1.34 1.44 15.57
N ALA A 179 1.80 0.26 15.96
CA ALA A 179 3.20 -0.15 15.79
C ALA A 179 3.61 -0.23 14.31
N ALA A 180 2.71 -0.68 13.43
CA ALA A 180 2.95 -0.72 11.99
C ALA A 180 3.11 0.69 11.40
N ALA A 181 2.24 1.64 11.76
CA ALA A 181 2.34 3.03 11.32
C ALA A 181 3.64 3.68 11.80
N GLN A 182 4.00 3.48 13.07
CA GLN A 182 5.26 3.97 13.64
C GLN A 182 6.47 3.40 12.91
N ALA A 183 6.49 2.09 12.67
CA ALA A 183 7.54 1.44 11.89
C ALA A 183 7.66 2.00 10.47
N VAL A 184 6.54 2.31 9.80
CA VAL A 184 6.56 2.97 8.48
C VAL A 184 7.19 4.36 8.59
N HIS A 185 6.75 5.18 9.55
CA HIS A 185 7.28 6.54 9.73
C HIS A 185 8.78 6.55 10.05
N GLU A 186 9.25 5.61 10.88
CA GLU A 186 10.66 5.50 11.27
C GLU A 186 11.57 5.02 10.14
N THR A 187 11.06 4.18 9.22
CA THR A 187 11.88 3.56 8.16
C THR A 187 11.78 4.28 6.81
N LEU A 188 10.89 5.26 6.69
CA LEU A 188 10.65 6.00 5.47
C LEU A 188 11.89 6.81 5.06
N GLY A 189 12.27 6.71 3.78
CA GLY A 189 13.39 7.45 3.24
C GLY A 189 13.32 7.54 1.72
N VAL A 190 14.45 7.88 1.11
CA VAL A 190 14.59 7.91 -0.36
C VAL A 190 14.46 6.49 -0.92
N GLU A 191 15.09 5.53 -0.26
CA GLU A 191 15.03 4.12 -0.66
C GLU A 191 13.66 3.50 -0.29
N PRO A 192 13.10 2.67 -1.18
CA PRO A 192 11.81 2.05 -0.98
C PRO A 192 11.78 1.07 0.19
N ARG A 193 10.67 1.08 0.92
CA ARG A 193 10.29 0.08 1.92
C ARG A 193 9.08 -0.70 1.45
N TRP A 194 9.13 -2.01 1.60
CA TRP A 194 8.06 -2.90 1.21
C TRP A 194 7.33 -3.43 2.44
N LEU A 195 6.16 -2.85 2.71
CA LEU A 195 5.29 -3.26 3.81
C LEU A 195 4.35 -4.38 3.39
N SER A 196 4.48 -5.55 4.02
CA SER A 196 3.59 -6.68 3.77
C SER A 196 3.43 -7.60 4.95
N THR A 197 2.42 -8.46 4.92
CA THR A 197 2.39 -9.68 5.72
C THR A 197 2.88 -10.85 4.87
N ALA A 198 3.95 -11.52 5.30
CA ALA A 198 4.31 -12.84 4.82
C ALA A 198 3.68 -13.91 5.74
N GLY A 199 4.16 -15.16 5.71
CA GLY A 199 3.71 -16.15 6.69
C GLY A 199 3.90 -17.61 6.30
N LEU A 200 4.30 -17.93 5.07
CA LEU A 200 4.42 -19.35 4.67
C LEU A 200 5.60 -20.10 5.33
N GLY A 201 6.63 -19.40 5.82
CA GLY A 201 7.77 -20.02 6.49
C GLY A 201 7.75 -19.93 8.02
N VAL A 202 6.95 -19.02 8.57
CA VAL A 202 6.75 -18.82 10.01
C VAL A 202 5.27 -18.54 10.20
N SER A 203 4.56 -19.49 10.80
CA SER A 203 3.11 -19.43 11.00
C SER A 203 2.73 -18.67 12.28
N TRP A 204 3.32 -17.49 12.44
CA TRP A 204 2.92 -16.51 13.43
C TRP A 204 2.92 -15.15 12.74
N LEU A 205 1.86 -14.36 12.92
CA LEU A 205 1.67 -13.09 12.24
C LEU A 205 2.89 -12.20 12.48
N HIS A 206 3.48 -11.71 11.39
CA HIS A 206 4.49 -10.68 11.43
C HIS A 206 4.32 -9.79 10.21
N LEU A 207 4.10 -8.50 10.45
CA LEU A 207 4.23 -7.49 9.41
C LEU A 207 5.72 -7.28 9.18
N ARG A 208 6.08 -7.06 7.93
CA ARG A 208 7.46 -6.89 7.50
C ARG A 208 7.59 -5.60 6.73
N LEU A 209 8.58 -4.79 7.08
CA LEU A 209 9.07 -3.69 6.28
C LEU A 209 10.43 -4.08 5.74
N ASP A 210 10.44 -4.69 4.55
CA ASP A 210 11.66 -5.20 3.93
C ASP A 210 12.36 -4.11 3.08
N THR A 211 13.68 -4.22 2.97
CA THR A 211 14.53 -3.46 2.01
C THR A 211 14.39 -3.93 0.57
N ARG A 212 13.74 -5.08 0.34
CA ARG A 212 13.51 -5.68 -0.99
C ARG A 212 12.20 -6.49 -0.97
N PRO A 213 11.47 -6.59 -2.09
CA PRO A 213 10.17 -7.25 -2.11
C PRO A 213 10.26 -8.78 -2.26
N LYS A 214 11.09 -9.43 -1.43
CA LYS A 214 11.39 -10.88 -1.52
C LYS A 214 10.14 -11.74 -1.37
N TYR A 215 9.18 -11.30 -0.57
CA TYR A 215 7.99 -12.07 -0.20
C TYR A 215 6.71 -11.66 -0.93
N TYR A 216 6.79 -10.63 -1.78
CA TYR A 216 5.63 -10.09 -2.48
C TYR A 216 5.10 -11.06 -3.54
N ARG A 217 3.79 -11.24 -3.52
CA ARG A 217 3.04 -12.00 -4.52
C ARG A 217 2.59 -11.11 -5.65
N PHE A 218 2.23 -9.86 -5.38
CA PHE A 218 1.76 -8.95 -6.43
C PHE A 218 2.93 -8.39 -7.26
N ALA A 219 3.08 -8.91 -8.48
CA ALA A 219 4.17 -8.55 -9.39
C ALA A 219 4.32 -7.05 -9.66
N PRO A 220 3.24 -6.25 -9.82
CA PRO A 220 3.36 -4.82 -10.06
C PRO A 220 4.11 -4.05 -8.96
N TYR A 221 4.05 -4.48 -7.70
CA TYR A 221 4.76 -3.81 -6.59
C TYR A 221 6.26 -4.15 -6.51
N LYS A 222 6.71 -5.11 -7.32
CA LYS A 222 8.12 -5.49 -7.45
C LYS A 222 8.85 -4.70 -8.53
N ALA A 223 8.12 -4.12 -9.48
CA ALA A 223 8.71 -3.49 -10.65
C ALA A 223 9.25 -2.09 -10.34
N SER A 224 10.46 -1.80 -10.80
CA SER A 224 11.03 -0.43 -10.82
C SER A 224 10.12 0.56 -11.57
N ALA A 225 9.32 0.06 -12.53
CA ALA A 225 8.32 0.84 -13.24
C ALA A 225 7.25 1.45 -12.31
N TYR A 226 6.87 0.78 -11.20
CA TYR A 226 5.96 1.36 -10.22
C TYR A 226 6.58 2.61 -9.58
N GLN A 227 7.84 2.51 -9.17
CA GLN A 227 8.60 3.61 -8.58
C GLN A 227 8.76 4.78 -9.58
N ALA A 228 9.09 4.48 -10.84
CA ALA A 228 9.20 5.48 -11.90
C ALA A 228 7.84 6.15 -12.22
N ALA A 229 6.74 5.41 -12.16
CA ALA A 229 5.40 5.93 -12.43
C ALA A 229 4.85 6.74 -11.26
N SER A 230 5.19 6.42 -10.01
CA SER A 230 4.83 7.20 -8.82
C SER A 230 5.66 8.49 -8.74
N ALA A 231 6.97 8.44 -9.06
CA ALA A 231 7.82 9.63 -9.08
C ALA A 231 7.33 10.76 -10.02
N ARG A 232 6.56 10.41 -11.06
CA ARG A 232 6.02 11.33 -12.07
C ARG A 232 4.62 11.89 -11.73
N ARG A 233 3.96 11.39 -10.67
CA ARG A 233 2.58 11.79 -10.32
C ARG A 233 2.61 12.95 -9.34
N ARG A 234 2.19 14.14 -9.78
CA ARG A 234 1.89 15.29 -8.90
C ARG A 234 0.38 15.60 -8.78
N VAL A 235 -0.50 14.77 -9.38
CA VAL A 235 -1.98 14.88 -9.39
C VAL A 235 -2.56 13.45 -9.62
N PRO A 236 -3.72 13.06 -9.05
CA PRO A 236 -4.03 11.65 -8.76
C PRO A 236 -4.37 10.87 -10.04
N ILE A 237 -3.83 9.65 -10.15
CA ILE A 237 -4.24 8.72 -11.20
C ILE A 237 -5.05 7.59 -10.58
N ALA A 238 -6.33 7.55 -10.92
CA ALA A 238 -6.99 6.33 -11.38
C ALA A 238 -7.89 6.75 -12.56
N PRO A 239 -7.75 6.14 -13.75
CA PRO A 239 -8.26 4.78 -13.97
C PRO A 239 -7.35 3.91 -14.86
N TRP A 240 -6.89 2.78 -14.31
CA TRP A 240 -6.38 1.56 -14.96
C TRP A 240 -5.91 1.65 -16.44
N TYR A 241 -4.58 1.67 -16.61
CA TYR A 241 -3.83 0.96 -17.65
C TYR A 241 -4.34 1.06 -19.11
N ARG A 242 -3.95 2.11 -19.85
CA ARG A 242 -4.01 2.08 -21.32
C ARG A 242 -2.78 1.40 -21.91
N ASP A 243 -3.09 0.33 -22.64
CA ASP A 243 -2.36 -0.31 -23.72
C ASP A 243 -1.13 -1.16 -23.36
N GLY A 244 -1.43 -2.40 -22.95
CA GLY A 244 -0.60 -3.53 -23.31
C GLY A 244 -0.71 -3.83 -24.81
N VAL A 245 0.21 -3.30 -25.60
CA VAL A 245 0.68 -3.94 -26.84
C VAL A 245 2.19 -3.75 -26.90
N ALA A 246 2.91 -4.83 -26.63
CA ALA A 246 4.29 -4.93 -27.10
C ALA A 246 4.28 -4.88 -28.63
N LYS A 247 4.94 -3.88 -29.23
CA LYS A 247 5.52 -4.03 -30.56
C LYS A 247 7.03 -3.94 -30.43
N PRO A 248 7.80 -4.96 -30.82
CA PRO A 248 9.24 -4.84 -30.92
C PRO A 248 9.59 -3.96 -32.13
N THR A 249 10.38 -2.93 -31.83
CA THR A 249 11.44 -2.33 -32.64
C THR A 249 11.25 -2.30 -34.16
N GLY A 250 10.90 -1.11 -34.68
CA GLY A 250 11.29 -0.73 -36.03
C GLY A 250 12.80 -0.56 -36.09
N GLY A 251 13.47 -1.40 -36.88
CA GLY A 251 14.75 -1.07 -37.48
C GLY A 251 14.49 -0.46 -38.85
N CYS A 252 14.82 0.81 -39.01
CA CYS A 252 14.89 1.45 -40.31
C CYS A 252 16.04 0.84 -41.10
N ASN A 253 15.75 0.22 -42.25
CA ASN A 253 16.70 0.16 -43.35
C ASN A 253 15.97 0.70 -44.58
N GLU A 254 16.51 1.79 -45.10
CA GLU A 254 16.24 2.30 -46.43
C GLU A 254 16.69 1.26 -47.45
N GLU A 255 15.83 0.92 -48.41
CA GLU A 255 16.24 0.63 -49.79
C GLU A 255 15.02 0.74 -50.72
N GLY A 256 15.25 1.39 -51.86
CA GLY A 256 14.25 1.87 -52.82
C GLY A 256 13.63 0.79 -53.73
N PRO A 257 12.88 1.22 -54.76
CA PRO A 257 11.69 0.49 -55.23
C PRO A 257 11.93 -0.34 -56.49
N VAL A 258 11.22 -1.48 -56.65
CA VAL A 258 10.95 -2.06 -57.98
C VAL A 258 9.58 -2.77 -58.05
N ASP A 259 8.75 -2.19 -58.92
CA ASP A 259 7.73 -2.68 -59.85
C ASP A 259 7.10 -4.10 -59.76
N ALA A 260 5.84 -4.10 -60.19
CA ALA A 260 4.89 -5.18 -60.33
C ALA A 260 5.23 -6.21 -61.41
N ARG A 261 4.77 -7.46 -61.21
CA ARG A 261 3.81 -8.19 -62.08
C ARG A 261 3.75 -9.70 -61.77
N ARG A 262 2.51 -10.18 -61.67
CA ARG A 262 1.93 -11.39 -62.28
C ARG A 262 2.26 -12.81 -61.76
N SER A 263 1.14 -13.53 -61.56
CA SER A 263 0.87 -14.93 -61.92
C SER A 263 0.88 -16.01 -60.82
N ARG A 264 -0.33 -16.52 -60.52
CA ARG A 264 -0.66 -17.90 -60.08
C ARG A 264 -0.32 -18.93 -61.20
N PRO A 265 -0.45 -20.28 -61.07
CA PRO A 265 -1.07 -21.11 -60.00
C PRO A 265 -0.34 -22.42 -59.54
N VAL A 266 -0.74 -22.92 -58.35
CA VAL A 266 -1.15 -24.29 -57.85
C VAL A 266 -0.98 -25.54 -58.77
N PRO A 267 -1.06 -26.84 -58.32
CA PRO A 267 -0.75 -27.60 -57.06
C PRO A 267 0.14 -28.87 -57.28
N VAL A 268 0.37 -29.66 -56.22
CA VAL A 268 0.27 -31.16 -56.05
C VAL A 268 1.20 -31.50 -54.87
N GLY A 269 0.94 -32.32 -53.85
CA GLY A 269 -0.03 -33.37 -53.53
C GLY A 269 0.66 -34.21 -52.43
N GLY A 270 -0.08 -34.91 -51.55
CA GLY A 270 0.57 -35.84 -50.62
C GLY A 270 -0.14 -36.05 -49.30
N SER A 271 -1.15 -36.93 -49.32
CA SER A 271 -1.77 -37.56 -48.16
C SER A 271 -0.77 -38.42 -47.37
N GLY A 272 -0.81 -38.36 -46.05
CA GLY A 272 -0.10 -39.31 -45.19
C GLY A 272 -0.61 -39.26 -43.75
N ARG A 273 -1.69 -40.00 -43.46
CA ARG A 273 -2.15 -40.29 -42.09
C ARG A 273 -1.20 -41.32 -41.47
N GLY A 274 -0.74 -41.07 -40.25
CA GLY A 274 -0.10 -42.06 -39.39
C GLY A 274 -0.53 -41.82 -37.95
N ARG A 275 -1.35 -42.73 -37.41
CA ARG A 275 -1.85 -42.73 -36.03
C ARG A 275 -1.03 -43.73 -35.20
N SER A 276 -0.82 -43.36 -33.94
CA SER A 276 -0.70 -44.22 -32.74
C SER A 276 0.41 -45.27 -32.65
N ARG A 277 1.27 -45.11 -31.65
CA ARG A 277 1.23 -45.86 -30.38
C ARG A 277 1.76 -44.98 -29.25
#